data_AF-A0A1E3S6U1-F1
#
_entry.id   AF-A0A1E3S6U1-F1
#
_cell.length_a   1.000
_cell.length_b   1.000
_cell.length_c   1.000
_cell.angle_alpha   90.00
_cell.angle_beta   90.00
_cell.angle_gamma   90.00
#
_symmetry.space_group_name_H-M   'P 1'
#
loop_
_entity.id
_entity.type
_entity.pdbx_description
1 polymer ?
#
loop_
_entity_poly.entity_id
_entity_poly.type
_entity_poly.pdbx_seq_one_letter_code
_entity_poly.pdbx_strand_id
1 'polypeptide(L)'
;MVYEAMRTTLHLSPAMRTALKRRALDLETTMGDLIRAAINSGLQDPAALARASMAHRGAGGGVRTTLDLPRPVHRTLKRVAADEETSLQALVVAAVVQAYADLI
;
A
#
# COMPACT_ATOMS: atom_id res chain seq x y z
N MET A 1 8.56 21.73 2.16
CA MET A 1 9.41 21.03 1.17
C MET A 1 8.46 20.22 0.30
N VAL A 2 8.30 20.58 -0.98
CA VAL A 2 7.37 19.87 -1.89
C VAL A 2 8.08 18.59 -2.33
N TYR A 3 7.66 17.45 -1.78
CA TYR A 3 8.19 16.16 -2.23
C TYR A 3 7.72 15.89 -3.66
N GLU A 4 8.64 15.50 -4.54
CA GLU A 4 8.27 15.03 -5.87
C GLU A 4 7.41 13.78 -5.73
N ALA A 5 6.19 13.83 -6.27
CA ALA A 5 5.19 12.79 -6.11
C ALA A 5 5.18 11.86 -7.34
N MET A 6 5.11 10.56 -7.10
CA MET A 6 4.99 9.52 -8.12
C MET A 6 3.59 8.92 -8.11
N ARG A 7 2.88 9.11 -9.22
CA ARG A 7 1.55 8.55 -9.42
C ARG A 7 1.62 7.03 -9.51
N THR A 8 1.06 6.38 -8.51
CA THR A 8 1.08 4.93 -8.33
C THR A 8 -0.32 4.38 -8.51
N THR A 9 -0.48 3.38 -9.36
CA THR A 9 -1.77 2.68 -9.57
C THR A 9 -1.74 1.34 -8.84
N LEU A 10 -2.79 1.06 -8.07
CA LEU A 10 -3.03 -0.18 -7.36
C LEU A 10 -4.36 -0.80 -7.81
N HIS A 11 -4.48 -2.11 -7.67
CA HIS A 11 -5.76 -2.80 -7.79
C HIS A 11 -6.16 -3.33 -6.42
N LEU A 12 -7.09 -2.63 -5.76
CA LEU A 12 -7.59 -3.00 -4.44
C LEU A 12 -8.90 -3.78 -4.57
N SER A 13 -9.14 -4.76 -3.70
CA SER A 13 -10.46 -5.41 -3.66
C SER A 13 -11.55 -4.36 -3.37
N PRO A 14 -12.78 -4.53 -3.90
CA PRO A 14 -13.88 -3.60 -3.62
C PRO A 14 -14.14 -3.41 -2.11
N ALA A 15 -14.03 -4.49 -1.33
CA ALA A 15 -14.18 -4.49 0.12
C ALA A 15 -13.11 -3.61 0.79
N MET A 16 -11.82 -3.87 0.53
CA MET A 16 -10.70 -3.11 1.10
C MET A 16 -10.78 -1.63 0.72
N ARG A 17 -11.10 -1.31 -0.54
CA ARG A 17 -11.28 0.09 -0.97
C ARG A 17 -12.44 0.78 -0.24
N THR A 18 -13.54 0.07 0.01
CA THR A 18 -14.69 0.63 0.73
C THR A 18 -14.37 0.83 2.20
N ALA A 19 -13.70 -0.12 2.83
CA ALA A 19 -13.28 -0.05 4.23
C ALA A 19 -12.30 1.11 4.46
N LEU A 20 -11.28 1.25 3.59
CA LEU A 20 -10.34 2.38 3.63
C LEU A 20 -11.05 3.74 3.46
N LYS A 21 -12.07 3.83 2.61
CA LYS A 21 -12.86 5.06 2.45
C LYS A 21 -13.62 5.42 3.72
N ARG A 22 -14.29 4.45 4.34
CA ARG A 22 -15.01 4.66 5.60
C ARG A 22 -14.06 5.12 6.70
N ARG A 23 -12.95 4.39 6.86
CA ARG A 23 -11.90 4.74 7.83
C ARG A 23 -11.33 6.13 7.60
N ALA A 24 -11.14 6.53 6.33
CA ALA A 24 -10.66 7.86 6.00
C ALA A 24 -11.67 8.95 6.40
N LEU A 25 -12.97 8.71 6.21
CA LEU A 25 -14.03 9.63 6.66
C LEU A 25 -14.08 9.72 8.20
N ASP A 26 -13.99 8.59 8.89
CA ASP A 26 -14.04 8.53 10.37
C ASP A 26 -12.85 9.27 11.01
N LEU A 27 -11.71 9.29 10.34
CA LEU A 27 -10.47 9.93 10.80
C LEU A 27 -10.21 11.30 10.16
N GLU A 28 -11.19 11.85 9.43
CA GLU A 28 -11.08 13.14 8.74
C GLU A 28 -9.81 13.26 7.87
N THR A 29 -9.45 12.18 7.18
CA THR A 29 -8.24 12.06 6.36
C THR A 29 -8.56 11.53 4.97
N THR A 30 -7.53 11.23 4.16
CA THR A 30 -7.71 10.61 2.84
C THR A 30 -7.29 9.15 2.83
N MET A 31 -7.90 8.36 1.94
CA MET A 31 -7.45 6.97 1.70
C MET A 31 -5.97 6.93 1.27
N GLY A 32 -5.50 7.95 0.54
CA GLY A 32 -4.09 8.07 0.17
C GLY A 32 -3.17 8.24 1.39
N ASP A 33 -3.59 9.03 2.38
CA ASP A 33 -2.86 9.20 3.63
C ASP A 33 -2.81 7.92 4.46
N LEU A 34 -3.94 7.21 4.56
CA LEU A 34 -3.98 5.91 5.25
C LEU A 34 -3.06 4.87 4.60
N ILE A 35 -3.06 4.80 3.26
CA ILE A 35 -2.17 3.90 2.52
C ILE A 35 -0.70 4.32 2.71
N ARG A 36 -0.39 5.63 2.64
CA ARG A 36 0.97 6.13 2.89
C ARG A 36 1.45 5.82 4.30
N ALA A 37 0.60 5.99 5.31
CA ALA A 37 0.90 5.65 6.70
C ALA A 37 1.18 4.15 6.86
N ALA A 38 0.34 3.29 6.28
CA ALA A 38 0.53 1.84 6.29
C ALA A 38 1.85 1.44 5.61
N ILE A 39 2.16 2.00 4.43
CA ILE A 39 3.43 1.78 3.73
C ILE A 39 4.62 2.19 4.60
N ASN A 40 4.59 3.39 5.19
CA ASN A 40 5.70 3.89 6.00
C ASN A 40 5.93 3.04 7.26
N SER A 41 4.86 2.51 7.85
CA SER A 41 4.92 1.56 8.96
C SER A 41 5.53 0.22 8.52
N GLY A 42 5.05 -0.36 7.42
CA GLY A 42 5.59 -1.62 6.88
C GLY A 42 7.05 -1.51 6.45
N LEU A 43 7.48 -0.34 5.94
CA LEU A 43 8.88 -0.10 5.57
C LEU A 43 9.82 0.07 6.77
N GLN A 44 9.33 0.05 8.02
CA GLN A 44 10.20 -0.07 9.19
C GLN A 44 10.86 -1.46 9.27
N ASP A 45 10.21 -2.49 8.73
CA ASP A 45 10.80 -3.83 8.52
C ASP A 45 10.49 -4.33 7.08
N PRO A 46 11.29 -3.90 6.09
CA PRO A 46 11.05 -4.25 4.69
C PRO A 46 11.06 -5.75 4.41
N ALA A 47 11.87 -6.53 5.14
CA ALA A 47 11.96 -7.97 4.96
C ALA A 47 10.69 -8.68 5.48
N ALA A 48 10.17 -8.26 6.64
CA ALA A 48 8.88 -8.76 7.12
C ALA A 48 7.72 -8.39 6.19
N LEU A 49 7.71 -7.15 5.69
CA LEU A 49 6.71 -6.70 4.73
C LEU A 49 6.77 -7.53 3.43
N ALA A 50 7.97 -7.80 2.92
CA ALA A 50 8.16 -8.63 1.74
C ALA A 50 7.65 -10.07 1.95
N ARG A 51 7.97 -10.71 3.08
CA ARG A 51 7.43 -12.04 3.42
C ARG A 51 5.90 -12.05 3.44
N ALA A 52 5.28 -11.07 4.09
CA ALA A 52 3.83 -10.97 4.15
C ALA A 52 3.18 -10.72 2.77
N SER A 53 3.86 -9.95 1.91
CA SER A 53 3.38 -9.66 0.55
C SER A 53 3.24 -10.90 -0.33
N MET A 54 3.95 -11.99 -0.04
CA MET A 54 3.92 -13.20 -0.85
C MET A 54 2.50 -13.80 -0.94
N ALA A 55 1.69 -13.68 0.12
CA ALA A 55 0.30 -14.12 0.13
C ALA A 55 -0.61 -13.33 -0.83
N HIS A 56 -0.15 -12.18 -1.31
CA HIS A 56 -0.87 -11.28 -2.21
C HIS A 56 -0.21 -11.19 -3.59
N ARG A 57 0.81 -12.00 -3.87
CA ARG A 57 1.48 -12.04 -5.17
C ARG A 57 0.51 -12.56 -6.23
N GLY A 58 0.47 -11.89 -7.38
CA GLY A 58 -0.40 -12.29 -8.48
C GLY A 58 -1.89 -12.13 -8.21
N ALA A 59 -2.29 -11.46 -7.12
CA ALA A 59 -3.68 -11.09 -6.88
C ALA A 59 -4.16 -10.18 -8.03
N GLY A 60 -4.84 -10.79 -8.98
CA GLY A 60 -5.45 -10.16 -10.14
C GLY A 60 -6.89 -9.77 -9.84
N GLY A 61 -7.37 -8.74 -10.55
CA GLY A 61 -8.72 -8.22 -10.33
C GLY A 61 -8.78 -7.29 -9.12
N GLY A 62 -9.52 -6.20 -9.28
CA GLY A 62 -9.64 -5.16 -8.27
C GLY A 62 -9.97 -3.81 -8.88
N VAL A 63 -10.47 -2.91 -8.05
CA VAL A 63 -10.81 -1.55 -8.45
C VAL A 63 -9.51 -0.75 -8.59
N ARG A 64 -9.26 -0.27 -9.80
CA ARG A 64 -8.12 0.61 -10.09
C ARG A 64 -8.19 1.83 -9.18
N THR A 65 -7.15 1.98 -8.35
CA THR A 65 -7.03 3.03 -7.35
C THR A 65 -5.68 3.71 -7.54
N THR A 66 -5.72 5.01 -7.83
CA THR A 66 -4.52 5.81 -8.06
C THR A 66 -4.26 6.67 -6.83
N LEU A 67 -3.01 6.70 -6.38
CA LEU A 67 -2.55 7.59 -5.32
C LEU A 67 -1.15 8.11 -5.65
N ASP A 68 -0.80 9.23 -5.04
CA ASP A 68 0.51 9.84 -5.23
C ASP A 68 1.41 9.49 -4.03
N LEU A 69 2.54 8.83 -4.29
CA LEU A 69 3.53 8.45 -3.27
C LEU A 69 4.74 9.38 -3.34
N PRO A 70 5.37 9.75 -2.21
CA PRO A 70 6.67 10.42 -2.25
C PRO A 70 7.68 9.60 -3.05
N ARG A 71 8.43 10.23 -3.96
CA ARG A 71 9.40 9.54 -4.83
C ARG A 71 10.39 8.64 -4.07
N PRO A 72 10.95 9.01 -2.90
CA PRO A 72 11.79 8.12 -2.12
C PRO A 72 11.08 6.85 -1.68
N VAL A 73 9.83 6.98 -1.18
CA VAL A 73 9.00 5.85 -0.74
C VAL A 73 8.69 4.91 -1.90
N HIS A 74 8.27 5.47 -3.05
CA HIS A 74 8.00 4.68 -4.25
C HIS A 74 9.26 3.93 -4.73
N ARG A 75 10.43 4.59 -4.71
CA ARG A 75 11.71 3.96 -5.07
C ARG A 75 12.09 2.83 -4.11
N THR A 76 11.92 3.02 -2.81
CA THR A 76 12.18 1.98 -1.81
C THR A 76 11.27 0.77 -2.03
N LEU A 77 9.97 0.96 -2.22
CA LEU A 77 9.05 -0.13 -2.55
C LEU A 77 9.45 -0.89 -3.82
N LYS A 78 9.86 -0.16 -4.87
CA LYS A 78 10.32 -0.79 -6.12
C LYS A 78 11.59 -1.60 -5.93
N ARG A 79 12.52 -1.14 -5.08
CA ARG A 79 13.74 -1.88 -4.73
C ARG A 79 13.39 -3.15 -3.95
N VAL A 80 12.63 -3.04 -2.87
CA VAL A 80 12.20 -4.21 -2.07
C VAL A 80 11.46 -5.22 -2.94
N ALA A 81 10.57 -4.76 -3.84
CA ALA A 81 9.87 -5.66 -4.75
C ALA A 81 10.81 -6.42 -5.69
N ALA A 82 11.89 -5.80 -6.15
CA ALA A 82 12.87 -6.43 -7.02
C ALA A 82 13.77 -7.40 -6.24
N ASP A 83 14.26 -6.98 -5.08
CA ASP A 83 15.20 -7.76 -4.25
C ASP A 83 14.52 -9.03 -3.68
N GLU A 84 13.22 -8.95 -3.38
CA GLU A 84 12.45 -10.02 -2.73
C GLU A 84 11.46 -10.71 -3.69
N GLU A 85 11.61 -10.53 -5.00
CA GLU A 85 10.79 -11.17 -6.05
C GLU A 85 9.26 -11.03 -5.88
N THR A 86 8.81 -9.95 -5.25
CA THR A 86 7.40 -9.61 -5.05
C THR A 86 6.98 -8.47 -5.99
N SER A 87 5.87 -7.80 -5.69
CA SER A 87 5.38 -6.66 -6.47
C SER A 87 5.05 -5.48 -5.56
N LEU A 88 5.15 -4.26 -6.12
CA LEU A 88 4.70 -3.06 -5.40
C LEU A 88 3.25 -3.19 -4.95
N GLN A 89 2.38 -3.74 -5.78
CA GLN A 89 0.97 -3.98 -5.43
C GLN A 89 0.85 -4.89 -4.20
N ALA A 90 1.53 -6.04 -4.22
CA ALA A 90 1.49 -6.99 -3.12
C ALA A 90 2.05 -6.40 -1.81
N LEU A 91 3.15 -5.63 -1.89
CA LEU A 91 3.72 -4.93 -0.73
C LEU A 91 2.74 -3.93 -0.14
N VAL A 92 2.08 -3.13 -0.97
CA VAL A 92 1.11 -2.14 -0.48
C VAL A 92 -0.13 -2.82 0.12
N VAL A 93 -0.62 -3.89 -0.51
CA VAL A 93 -1.75 -4.68 0.05
C VAL A 93 -1.37 -5.27 1.40
N ALA A 94 -0.20 -5.90 1.53
CA ALA A 94 0.26 -6.44 2.79
C ALA A 94 0.40 -5.36 3.88
N ALA A 95 0.95 -4.19 3.54
CA ALA A 95 1.07 -3.08 4.46
C ALA A 95 -0.30 -2.63 4.98
N VAL A 96 -1.30 -2.51 4.09
CA VAL A 96 -2.67 -2.13 4.45
C VAL A 96 -3.32 -3.20 5.33
N VAL A 97 -3.19 -4.48 4.98
CA VAL A 97 -3.74 -5.60 5.77
C VAL A 97 -3.14 -5.63 7.17
N GLN A 98 -1.83 -5.44 7.31
CA GLN A 98 -1.16 -5.43 8.61
C GLN A 98 -1.53 -4.20 9.45
N ALA A 99 -1.64 -3.03 8.83
CA ALA A 99 -1.97 -1.80 9.54
C ALA A 99 -3.44 -1.75 9.98
N TYR A 100 -4.32 -2.42 9.23
CA TYR A 100 -5.77 -2.33 9.40
C TYR A 100 -6.43 -3.71 9.26
N ALA A 101 -6.02 -4.64 10.11
CA ALA A 101 -6.53 -6.02 10.10
C ALA A 101 -8.05 -6.10 10.31
N ASP A 102 -8.67 -5.06 10.87
CA ASP A 102 -10.11 -4.91 11.09
C ASP A 102 -10.89 -4.50 9.84
N LEU A 103 -10.21 -4.10 8.76
CA LEU A 103 -10.85 -3.57 7.55
C LEU A 103 -11.11 -4.62 6.45
N ILE A 104 -10.69 -5.87 6.63
CA ILE A 104 -10.66 -6.90 5.57
C ILE A 104 -11.26 -8.22 6.06
#